data_AF-A0A0X3TI46-F1
#
_entry.id   AF-A0A0X3TI46-F1
#
_cell.length_a   1.000
_cell.length_b   1.000
_cell.length_c   1.000
_cell.angle_alpha   90.00
_cell.angle_beta   90.00
_cell.angle_gamma   90.00
#
_symmetry.space_group_name_H-M   'P 1'
#
loop_
_entity.id
_entity.type
_entity.pdbx_description
1 polymer ?
#
loop_
_entity_poly.entity_id
_entity_poly.type
_entity_poly.pdbx_seq_one_letter_code
_entity_poly.pdbx_strand_id
1 'polypeptide(L)'
;MKIEVAYALEEEQFLFEEEVPEGTTVETALKTSMLLKKFPGLDISKVGVWSQVVKLDQVLREGDRIEVYRPLKADPRDRRRKQVAAERQKDS
;
A
#
# COMPACT_ATOMS: atom_id res chain seq x y z
N MET A 1 -5.54 -15.70 -2.93
CA MET A 1 -5.30 -15.08 -4.24
C MET A 1 -4.14 -14.11 -4.14
N LYS A 2 -3.25 -14.09 -5.13
CA LYS A 2 -2.14 -13.13 -5.18
C LYS A 2 -2.62 -11.80 -5.71
N ILE A 3 -2.18 -10.74 -5.06
CA ILE A 3 -2.39 -9.35 -5.48
C ILE A 3 -1.08 -8.59 -5.35
N GLU A 4 -1.04 -7.42 -5.96
CA GLU A 4 0.08 -6.49 -5.83
C GLU A 4 -0.41 -5.17 -5.23
N VAL A 5 0.41 -4.56 -4.38
CA VAL A 5 0.15 -3.24 -3.82
C VAL A 5 1.32 -2.33 -4.17
N ALA A 6 1.04 -1.30 -4.98
CA ALA A 6 2.00 -0.37 -5.52
C ALA A 6 1.82 1.03 -4.93
N TYR A 7 2.93 1.69 -4.61
CA TYR A 7 2.98 3.09 -4.21
C TYR A 7 4.20 3.77 -4.81
N ALA A 8 3.98 4.80 -5.62
CA ALA A 8 5.04 5.55 -6.29
C ALA A 8 5.23 6.93 -5.65
N LEU A 9 6.39 7.13 -5.01
CA LEU A 9 6.92 8.44 -4.64
C LEU A 9 7.71 9.03 -5.82
N GLU A 10 8.07 10.31 -5.72
CA GLU A 10 8.85 11.01 -6.74
C GLU A 10 10.24 10.41 -6.97
N GLU A 11 10.86 9.88 -5.92
CA GLU A 11 12.22 9.33 -5.95
C GLU A 11 12.27 7.81 -5.81
N GLU A 12 11.20 7.17 -5.35
CA GLU A 12 11.17 5.74 -5.01
C GLU A 12 9.81 5.11 -5.35
N GLN A 13 9.83 3.87 -5.82
CA GLN A 13 8.62 3.07 -6.01
C GLN A 13 8.64 1.86 -5.08
N PHE A 14 7.49 1.59 -4.46
CA PHE A 14 7.25 0.39 -3.66
C PHE A 14 6.26 -0.51 -4.39
N LEU A 15 6.56 -1.80 -4.42
CA LEU A 15 5.68 -2.86 -4.90
C LEU A 15 5.74 -4.01 -3.91
N PHE A 16 4.58 -4.42 -3.39
CA PHE A 16 4.44 -5.54 -2.47
C PHE A 16 3.55 -6.59 -3.10
N GLU A 17 4.05 -7.80 -3.24
CA GLU A 17 3.23 -8.98 -3.57
C GLU A 17 2.66 -9.55 -2.29
N GLU A 18 1.34 -9.75 -2.26
CA GLU A 18 0.62 -10.22 -1.09
C GLU A 18 -0.42 -11.28 -1.44
N GLU A 19 -0.63 -12.23 -0.52
CA GLU A 19 -1.70 -13.21 -0.64
C GLU A 19 -2.86 -12.82 0.28
N VAL A 20 -4.05 -12.69 -0.32
CA VAL A 20 -5.29 -12.36 0.40
C VAL A 20 -6.37 -13.42 0.14
N PRO A 21 -7.36 -13.60 1.03
CA PRO A 21 -8.51 -14.46 0.76
C PRO A 21 -9.29 -13.99 -0.47
N GLU A 22 -9.93 -14.91 -1.18
CA GLU A 22 -10.87 -14.57 -2.24
C GLU A 22 -12.05 -13.76 -1.67
N GLY A 23 -12.57 -12.79 -2.43
CA GLY A 23 -13.61 -11.88 -1.95
C GLY A 23 -13.11 -10.71 -1.11
N THR A 24 -11.79 -10.59 -0.89
CA THR A 24 -11.19 -9.45 -0.18
C THR A 24 -11.41 -8.15 -0.95
N THR A 25 -11.81 -7.09 -0.24
CA THR A 25 -11.97 -5.76 -0.82
C THR A 25 -10.65 -5.00 -0.87
N VAL A 26 -10.56 -4.00 -1.74
CA VAL A 26 -9.42 -3.06 -1.81
C VAL A 26 -9.08 -2.49 -0.43
N GLU A 27 -10.09 -2.04 0.33
CA GLU A 27 -9.90 -1.50 1.68
C GLU A 27 -9.26 -2.52 2.63
N THR A 28 -9.77 -3.75 2.62
CA THR A 28 -9.33 -4.81 3.54
C THR A 28 -7.89 -5.20 3.22
N ALA A 29 -7.58 -5.39 1.94
CA ALA A 29 -6.22 -5.68 1.48
C ALA A 29 -5.24 -4.58 1.89
N LEU A 30 -5.59 -3.31 1.66
CA LEU A 30 -4.73 -2.18 2.07
C LEU A 30 -4.54 -2.11 3.58
N LYS A 31 -5.60 -2.29 4.38
CA LYS A 31 -5.54 -2.29 5.86
C LYS A 31 -4.58 -3.34 6.42
N THR A 32 -4.46 -4.50 5.77
CA THR A 32 -3.54 -5.56 6.18
C THR A 32 -2.18 -5.51 5.47
N SER A 33 -2.04 -4.62 4.48
CA SER A 33 -0.89 -4.58 3.58
C SER A 33 0.43 -4.23 4.25
N MET A 34 1.53 -4.74 3.67
CA MET A 34 2.88 -4.29 4.01
C MET A 34 3.07 -2.81 3.72
N LEU A 35 2.37 -2.26 2.72
CA LEU A 35 2.41 -0.84 2.41
C LEU A 35 1.95 0.01 3.60
N LEU A 36 0.76 -0.24 4.16
CA LEU A 36 0.27 0.53 5.31
C LEU A 36 1.06 0.25 6.60
N LYS A 37 1.67 -0.94 6.74
CA LYS A 37 2.61 -1.23 7.83
C LYS A 37 3.86 -0.35 7.73
N LYS A 38 4.38 -0.15 6.51
CA LYS A 38 5.58 0.67 6.25
C LYS A 38 5.27 2.17 6.28
N PHE A 39 4.10 2.58 5.81
CA PHE A 39 3.64 3.98 5.76
C PHE A 39 2.37 4.15 6.60
N PRO A 40 2.48 4.10 7.94
CA PRO A 40 1.33 4.28 8.82
C PRO A 40 0.77 5.70 8.66
N GLY A 41 -0.47 5.81 8.16
CA GLY A 41 -1.12 7.08 7.89
C GLY A 41 -1.13 7.51 6.42
N LEU A 42 -0.66 6.68 5.50
CA LEU A 42 -0.83 6.91 4.07
C LEU A 42 -2.31 7.10 3.72
N ASP A 43 -2.61 8.13 2.95
CA ASP A 43 -3.96 8.41 2.47
C ASP A 43 -4.34 7.39 1.39
N ILE A 44 -5.33 6.55 1.70
CA ILE A 44 -5.90 5.56 0.79
C ILE A 44 -7.27 6.00 0.22
N SER A 45 -7.64 7.28 0.37
CA SER A 45 -8.91 7.80 -0.13
C SER A 45 -9.05 7.69 -1.65
N LYS A 46 -7.93 7.67 -2.37
CA LYS A 46 -7.89 7.52 -3.82
C LYS A 46 -6.90 6.42 -4.21
N VAL A 47 -7.45 5.36 -4.75
CA VAL A 47 -6.70 4.18 -5.20
C VAL A 47 -7.18 3.75 -6.58
N GLY A 48 -6.30 3.10 -7.31
CA GLY A 48 -6.58 2.55 -8.63
C GLY A 48 -6.33 1.05 -8.67
N VAL A 49 -6.98 0.38 -9.61
CA VAL A 49 -6.62 -0.97 -10.07
C VAL A 49 -6.48 -0.92 -11.58
N TRP A 50 -5.35 -1.37 -12.11
CA TRP A 50 -5.02 -1.27 -13.55
C TRP A 50 -5.22 0.15 -14.12
N SER A 51 -4.67 1.17 -13.45
CA SER A 51 -4.83 2.59 -13.80
C SER A 51 -6.27 3.11 -13.84
N GLN A 52 -7.25 2.36 -13.32
CA GLN A 52 -8.63 2.82 -13.16
C GLN A 52 -8.89 3.14 -11.70
N VAL A 53 -9.43 4.33 -11.40
CA VAL A 53 -9.83 4.68 -10.03
C VAL A 53 -10.98 3.78 -9.60
N VAL A 54 -10.80 3.08 -8.49
CA VAL A 54 -11.78 2.15 -7.94
C VAL A 54 -12.26 2.61 -6.57
N LYS A 55 -13.40 2.08 -6.15
CA LYS A 55 -13.89 2.26 -4.79
C LYS A 55 -13.19 1.29 -3.84
N LEU A 56 -13.11 1.68 -2.57
CA LEU A 56 -12.52 0.87 -1.51
C LEU A 56 -13.29 -0.43 -1.22
N ASP A 57 -14.60 -0.47 -1.53
CA ASP A 57 -15.46 -1.65 -1.40
C ASP A 57 -15.37 -2.61 -2.59
N GLN A 58 -14.62 -2.27 -3.65
CA GLN A 58 -14.43 -3.15 -4.79
C GLN A 58 -13.73 -4.44 -4.35
N VAL A 59 -14.30 -5.58 -4.74
CA VAL A 59 -13.70 -6.91 -4.53
C VAL A 59 -12.55 -7.10 -5.52
N LEU A 60 -11.41 -7.52 -5.00
CA LEU A 60 -10.20 -7.80 -5.78
C LEU A 60 -10.31 -9.15 -6.49
N ARG A 61 -9.52 -9.29 -7.55
CA ARG A 61 -9.32 -10.53 -8.30
C ARG A 61 -7.86 -10.96 -8.22
N GLU A 62 -7.62 -12.24 -8.47
CA GLU A 62 -6.25 -12.77 -8.63
C GLU A 62 -5.49 -11.96 -9.68
N GLY A 63 -4.28 -11.52 -9.31
CA GLY A 63 -3.41 -10.72 -10.17
C GLY A 63 -3.75 -9.23 -10.21
N ASP A 64 -4.76 -8.75 -9.46
CA ASP A 64 -5.03 -7.31 -9.39
C ASP A 64 -3.88 -6.56 -8.71
N ARG A 65 -3.54 -5.40 -9.29
CA ARG A 65 -2.59 -4.45 -8.73
C ARG A 65 -3.32 -3.23 -8.21
N ILE A 66 -3.22 -2.99 -6.90
CA ILE A 66 -3.73 -1.80 -6.23
C ILE A 66 -2.66 -0.71 -6.31
N GLU A 67 -2.99 0.41 -6.94
CA GLU A 67 -2.15 1.59 -7.06
C GLU A 67 -2.62 2.66 -6.06
N VAL A 68 -1.83 2.98 -5.05
CA VAL A 68 -2.16 4.05 -4.10
C VAL A 68 -1.67 5.39 -4.65
N TYR A 69 -2.59 6.34 -4.87
CA TYR A 69 -2.23 7.66 -5.39
C TYR A 69 -1.70 8.58 -4.31
N ARG A 70 -0.73 9.42 -4.68
CA ARG A 70 -0.22 10.47 -3.80
C ARG A 70 -1.29 11.55 -3.56
N PRO A 71 -1.44 12.05 -2.32
CA PRO A 71 -2.25 13.23 -2.08
C PRO A 71 -1.65 14.44 -2.81
N LEU A 72 -2.50 15.25 -3.45
CA LEU A 72 -2.08 16.43 -4.23
C LEU A 72 -1.34 17.49 -3.39
N LYS A 73 -1.47 17.43 -2.06
CA LYS A 73 -0.81 18.30 -1.08
C LYS A 73 0.26 17.56 -0.31
N ALA A 74 1.15 16.82 -0.97
CA ALA A 74 2.27 16.17 -0.31
C ALA A 74 3.18 17.25 0.33
N ASP A 75 2.88 17.57 1.58
CA ASP A 75 3.75 18.28 2.51
C ASP A 75 5.09 17.50 2.54
N PRO A 76 6.26 18.13 2.34
CA PRO A 76 7.57 17.46 2.29
C PRO A 76 7.98 16.69 3.56
N ARG A 77 7.07 16.47 4.51
CA ARG A 77 7.33 16.11 5.90
C ARG A 77 7.24 14.61 6.23
N ASP A 78 6.81 13.74 5.31
CA ASP A 78 6.77 12.30 5.60
C ASP A 78 8.07 11.54 5.33
N ARG A 79 9.12 12.20 4.85
CA ARG A 79 10.48 11.62 4.85
C ARG A 79 11.07 11.45 6.25
N ARG A 80 10.38 11.93 7.32
CA ARG A 80 10.93 11.99 8.68
C ARG A 80 10.29 11.03 9.68
N ARG A 81 9.41 10.10 9.28
CA ARG A 81 8.88 9.10 10.21
C ARG A 81 9.40 7.69 9.94
N LYS A 82 10.63 7.50 10.45
CA LYS A 82 11.19 6.24 10.99
C LYS A 82 12.01 5.36 10.05
N GLN A 83 13.18 5.87 9.69
CA GLN A 83 14.43 5.10 9.84
C GLN A 83 14.71 4.81 11.33
N VAL A 84 13.79 4.18 12.09
CA VAL A 84 14.05 3.81 13.50
C VAL A 84 13.07 2.70 13.94
N ALA A 85 13.25 1.45 13.48
CA ALA A 85 12.69 0.24 14.12
C ALA A 85 13.07 -1.12 13.46
N ALA A 86 14.21 -1.24 12.76
CA ALA A 86 14.68 -2.54 12.28
C ALA A 86 16.16 -2.79 12.62
N GLU A 87 16.61 -2.34 13.78
CA GLU A 87 17.70 -2.99 14.51
C GLU A 87 17.06 -3.73 15.68
N ARG A 88 16.76 -5.02 15.49
CA ARG A 88 16.64 -6.09 16.51
C ARG A 88 15.93 -7.31 15.94
N GLN A 89 16.60 -7.97 14.99
CA GLN A 89 16.51 -9.43 14.89
C GLN A 89 17.78 -9.96 14.21
N LYS A 90 18.91 -9.71 14.86
CA LYS A 90 20.04 -10.63 14.90
C LYS A 90 20.31 -10.88 16.38
N ASP A 91 20.48 -12.15 16.72
CA ASP A 91 20.81 -12.70 18.04
C ASP A 91 19.65 -12.85 19.04
N SER A 92 18.97 -14.01 18.98
CA SER A 92 18.87 -14.95 20.10
C SER A 92 18.60 -16.35 19.58
#